data_AF-A0AAD5P4N3-F1
#
_entry.id   AF-A0AAD5P4N3-F1
#
_cell.length_a   1.000
_cell.length_b   1.000
_cell.length_c   1.000
_cell.angle_alpha   90.00
_cell.angle_beta   90.00
_cell.angle_gamma   90.00
#
_symmetry.space_group_name_H-M   'P 1'
#
loop_
_entity.id
_entity.type
_entity.pdbx_description
1 polymer ?
#
loop_
_entity_poly.entity_id
_entity_poly.type
_entity_poly.pdbx_seq_one_letter_code
_entity_poly.pdbx_strand_id
1 'polypeptide(L)'
;MEGMVYYRDQEVGSTHLKDPFYQEPKTTTVLDATLSGATLTVSSRRWEEFMNDRGKGKVVFRLDIKSVVRFKVSTWDFHRHTMHATCDVEVGPNGSILPTSKDKRCPVYFT
;
A
#
# COMPACT_ATOMS: atom_id res chain seq x y z
N MET A 1 9.25 1.49 -7.20
CA MET A 1 8.22 1.80 -6.19
C MET A 1 7.51 0.50 -5.90
N GLU A 2 7.34 0.19 -4.62
CA GLU A 2 6.76 -1.08 -4.18
C GLU A 2 5.47 -0.80 -3.42
N GLY A 3 4.48 -1.66 -3.62
CA GLY A 3 3.26 -1.67 -2.83
C GLY A 3 3.18 -2.96 -2.05
N MET A 4 2.92 -2.87 -0.76
CA MET A 4 2.74 -4.00 0.14
C MET A 4 1.36 -3.93 0.78
N VAL A 5 0.77 -5.10 1.05
CA VAL A 5 -0.49 -5.23 1.76
C VAL A 5 -0.29 -6.14 2.97
N TYR A 6 -0.82 -5.70 4.10
CA TYR A 6 -0.72 -6.41 5.37
C TYR A 6 -2.11 -6.70 5.91
N TYR A 7 -2.30 -7.91 6.42
CA TYR A 7 -3.37 -8.19 7.37
C TYR A 7 -2.77 -8.12 8.77
N ARG A 8 -3.17 -7.10 9.54
CA ARG A 8 -2.53 -6.74 10.82
C ARG A 8 -1.02 -6.52 10.63
N ASP A 9 -0.20 -7.33 11.27
CA ASP A 9 1.27 -7.30 11.25
C ASP A 9 1.89 -8.24 10.21
N GLN A 10 1.08 -9.05 9.51
CA GLN A 10 1.59 -10.01 8.52
C GLN A 10 1.45 -9.45 7.11
N GLU A 11 2.55 -9.45 6.34
CA GLU A 11 2.51 -9.19 4.90
C GLU A 11 1.78 -10.34 4.20
N VAL A 12 0.79 -10.00 3.38
CA VAL A 12 -0.06 -10.96 2.66
C VAL A 12 0.05 -10.79 1.15
N GLY A 13 0.80 -9.79 0.70
CA GLY A 13 1.12 -9.58 -0.70
C GLY A 13 1.95 -8.33 -0.93
N SER A 14 2.61 -8.33 -2.08
CA SER A 14 3.42 -7.21 -2.53
C SER A 14 3.48 -7.20 -4.05
N THR A 15 3.72 -6.02 -4.61
CA THR A 15 3.83 -5.85 -6.06
C THR A 15 4.78 -4.71 -6.38
N HIS A 16 5.46 -4.82 -7.51
CA HIS A 16 6.20 -3.71 -8.09
C HIS A 16 5.20 -2.78 -8.78
N LEU A 17 5.06 -1.55 -8.28
CA LEU A 17 4.08 -0.59 -8.79
C LEU A 17 4.59 0.14 -10.03
N LYS A 18 5.87 0.53 -10.02
CA LYS A 18 6.47 1.35 -11.08
C LYS A 18 7.98 1.38 -10.98
N ASP A 19 8.64 1.32 -12.13
CA ASP A 19 10.08 1.63 -12.26
C ASP A 19 10.36 3.10 -11.96
N PRO A 20 11.61 3.46 -11.62
CA PRO A 20 11.98 4.87 -11.43
C PRO A 20 11.60 5.72 -12.65
N PHE A 21 10.94 6.84 -12.40
CA PHE A 21 10.52 7.78 -13.44
C PHE A 21 10.67 9.21 -12.95
N TYR A 22 10.73 10.14 -13.89
CA TYR A 22 10.69 11.57 -13.58
C TYR A 22 9.24 12.04 -13.52
N GLN A 23 8.82 12.59 -12.38
CA GLN A 23 7.54 13.27 -12.24
C GLN A 23 7.73 14.75 -12.59
N GLU A 24 7.03 15.23 -13.61
CA GLU A 24 7.06 16.65 -13.96
C GLU A 24 6.44 17.52 -12.84
N PRO A 25 6.91 18.76 -12.68
CA PRO A 25 6.37 19.67 -11.65
C PRO A 25 4.85 19.82 -11.77
N LYS A 26 4.14 19.68 -10.64
CA LYS A 26 2.68 19.85 -10.51
C LYS A 26 1.86 18.89 -11.38
N THR A 27 2.40 17.73 -11.70
CA THR A 27 1.66 16.66 -12.38
C THR A 27 1.39 15.51 -11.42
N THR A 28 0.35 14.73 -11.73
CA THR A 28 -0.03 13.54 -10.96
C THR A 28 0.01 12.34 -11.88
N THR A 29 0.79 11.33 -11.52
CA THR A 29 0.79 10.03 -12.20
C THR A 29 -0.14 9.07 -11.47
N VAL A 30 -1.14 8.56 -12.19
CA VAL A 30 -2.00 7.48 -11.70
C VAL A 30 -1.25 6.16 -11.85
N LEU A 31 -1.24 5.36 -10.78
CA LEU A 31 -0.68 4.03 -10.78
C LEU A 31 -1.83 3.04 -10.75
N ASP A 32 -1.82 2.12 -11.70
CA ASP A 32 -2.76 1.00 -11.76
C ASP A 32 -1.97 -0.30 -11.62
N ALA A 33 -2.25 -1.03 -10.55
CA ALA A 33 -1.56 -2.26 -10.21
C ALA A 33 -2.44 -3.15 -9.37
N THR A 34 -2.26 -4.46 -9.52
CA THR A 34 -2.88 -5.45 -8.65
C THR A 34 -1.86 -5.86 -7.58
N LEU A 35 -2.22 -5.65 -6.31
CA LEU A 35 -1.51 -6.28 -5.20
C LEU A 35 -2.03 -7.70 -5.06
N SER A 36 -1.14 -8.66 -5.27
CA SER A 36 -1.42 -10.09 -5.05
C SER A 36 -0.27 -10.68 -4.25
N GLY A 37 -0.52 -11.79 -3.57
CA GLY A 37 0.48 -12.44 -2.74
C GLY A 37 0.18 -13.90 -2.57
N ALA A 38 1.22 -14.66 -2.21
CA ALA A 38 1.11 -16.08 -1.90
C ALA A 38 -0.06 -16.24 -0.93
N THR A 39 -0.98 -17.15 -1.28
CA THR A 39 -2.11 -17.61 -0.46
C THR A 39 -1.74 -17.46 1.00
N LEU A 40 -2.33 -16.45 1.65
CA LEU A 40 -2.38 -16.22 3.09
C LEU A 40 -1.80 -17.43 3.85
N THR A 41 -0.47 -17.54 3.97
CA THR A 41 0.20 -18.49 4.88
C THR A 41 0.11 -17.86 6.26
N VAL A 42 -1.11 -17.51 6.62
CA VAL A 42 -1.45 -17.07 7.95
C VAL A 42 -1.32 -18.32 8.80
N SER A 43 -0.58 -18.20 9.89
CA SER A 43 -0.64 -19.18 10.96
C SER A 43 -2.10 -19.53 11.26
N SER A 44 -2.36 -20.74 11.75
CA SER A 44 -3.73 -21.21 12.05
C SER A 44 -4.58 -20.13 12.75
N ARG A 45 -3.98 -19.44 13.73
CA ARG A 45 -4.60 -18.32 14.44
C ARG A 45 -4.97 -17.12 13.55
N ARG A 46 -4.06 -16.66 12.69
CA ARG A 46 -4.33 -15.48 11.85
C ARG A 46 -5.37 -15.77 10.78
N TRP A 47 -5.48 -17.03 10.33
CA TRP A 47 -6.53 -17.45 9.40
C TRP A 47 -7.89 -17.45 10.08
N GLU A 48 -7.98 -17.91 11.33
CA GLU A 48 -9.22 -17.82 12.14
C GLU A 48 -9.65 -16.36 12.36
N GLU A 49 -8.71 -15.47 12.72
CA GLU A 49 -8.98 -14.04 12.85
C GLU A 49 -9.50 -13.43 11.54
N PHE A 50 -8.85 -13.76 10.42
CA PHE A 50 -9.27 -13.32 9.09
C PHE A 50 -10.68 -13.80 8.74
N MET A 51 -10.96 -15.09 8.96
CA MET A 51 -12.28 -15.68 8.68
C MET A 51 -13.37 -15.09 9.57
N ASN A 52 -13.07 -14.79 10.83
CA ASN A 52 -13.99 -14.12 11.75
C ASN A 52 -14.30 -12.69 11.30
N ASP A 53 -13.27 -11.90 10.95
CA ASP A 53 -13.45 -10.52 10.47
C ASP A 53 -14.23 -10.51 9.14
N ARG A 54 -13.92 -11.43 8.23
CA ARG A 54 -14.71 -11.65 7.01
C ARG A 54 -16.18 -11.98 7.34
N GLY A 55 -16.43 -12.84 8.33
CA GLY A 55 -17.77 -13.18 8.81
C GLY A 55 -18.55 -12.01 9.40
N LYS A 56 -17.85 -11.01 9.97
CA LYS A 56 -18.45 -9.74 10.43
C LYS A 56 -18.75 -8.76 9.30
N GLY A 57 -18.41 -9.11 8.05
CA GLY A 57 -18.75 -8.34 6.86
C GLY A 57 -17.66 -7.38 6.39
N LYS A 58 -16.48 -7.32 7.03
CA LYS A 58 -15.35 -6.53 6.53
C LYS A 58 -14.00 -7.00 7.06
N VAL A 59 -12.97 -6.84 6.24
CA VAL A 59 -11.57 -7.07 6.62
C VAL A 59 -10.80 -5.77 6.43
N VAL A 60 -9.98 -5.40 7.42
CA VAL A 60 -9.11 -4.23 7.32
C VAL A 60 -7.71 -4.68 6.90
N PHE A 61 -7.21 -4.12 5.81
CA PHE A 61 -5.85 -4.31 5.36
C PHE A 61 -5.08 -3.01 5.48
N ARG A 62 -3.83 -3.09 5.92
CA ARG A 62 -2.91 -1.94 5.87
C ARG A 62 -2.16 -1.99 4.54
N LEU A 63 -2.31 -0.94 3.74
CA LEU A 63 -1.49 -0.71 2.56
C LEU A 63 -0.26 0.10 2.95
N ASP A 64 0.90 -0.27 2.43
CA ASP A 64 2.11 0.54 2.49
C ASP A 64 2.69 0.69 1.08
N ILE A 65 2.79 1.94 0.62
CA ILE A 65 3.45 2.27 -0.65
C ILE A 65 4.80 2.88 -0.32
N LYS A 66 5.86 2.18 -0.73
CA LYS A 66 7.24 2.58 -0.52
C LYS A 66 7.83 3.10 -1.82
N SER A 67 8.33 4.33 -1.79
CA SER A 67 8.98 4.97 -2.94
C SER A 67 10.28 5.65 -2.54
N VAL A 68 11.32 5.44 -3.34
CA VAL A 68 12.56 6.21 -3.20
C VAL A 68 12.43 7.45 -4.08
N VAL A 69 12.37 8.62 -3.45
CA VAL A 69 12.26 9.90 -4.14
C VAL A 69 13.62 10.58 -4.16
N ARG A 70 14.05 10.99 -5.35
CA ARG A 70 15.28 11.76 -5.55
C ARG A 70 14.91 13.17 -5.99
N PHE A 71 15.28 14.16 -5.17
CA PHE A 71 15.13 15.56 -5.53
C PHE A 71 16.46 16.11 -6.02
N LYS A 72 16.43 16.86 -7.12
CA LYS A 72 17.56 17.61 -7.64
C LYS A 72 17.45 19.05 -7.14
N VAL A 73 18.35 19.47 -6.26
CA VAL A 73 18.38 20.84 -5.73
C VAL A 73 19.25 21.73 -6.61
N SER A 74 20.34 21.19 -7.17
CA SER A 74 21.21 21.87 -8.12
C SER A 74 21.80 20.88 -9.14
N THR A 75 22.69 21.34 -10.03
CA THR A 75 23.31 20.49 -11.06
C THR A 75 24.00 19.25 -10.48
N TRP A 76 24.58 19.36 -9.28
CA TRP A 76 25.37 18.32 -8.63
C TRP A 76 24.82 17.89 -7.27
N ASP A 77 23.82 18.60 -6.75
CA ASP A 77 23.23 18.31 -5.44
C ASP A 77 21.91 17.55 -5.59
N PHE A 78 21.89 16.34 -5.05
CA PHE A 78 20.75 15.45 -5.06
C PHE A 78 20.54 14.84 -3.69
N HIS A 79 19.31 14.92 -3.18
CA HIS A 79 18.92 14.23 -1.96
C HIS A 79 18.02 13.05 -2.29
N ARG A 80 18.17 11.98 -1.52
CA ARG A 80 17.38 10.76 -1.64
C ARG A 80 16.64 10.53 -0.33
N HIS A 81 15.33 10.39 -0.41
CA HIS A 81 14.49 10.05 0.74
C HIS A 81 13.63 8.85 0.40
N THR A 82 13.37 8.00 1.39
CA THR A 82 12.40 6.91 1.25
C THR A 82 11.07 7.39 1.80
N MET A 83 10.13 7.61 0.90
CA MET A 83 8.75 7.95 1.21
C MET A 83 7.95 6.67 1.50
N HIS A 84 7.13 6.73 2.54
CA HIS A 84 6.12 5.73 2.85
C HIS A 84 4.74 6.40 2.87
N ALA A 85 3.77 5.83 2.17
CA ALA A 85 2.36 6.17 2.31
C ALA A 85 1.62 4.97 2.89
N THR A 86 1.10 5.12 4.11
CA THR A 86 0.49 4.01 4.84
C THR A 86 -0.95 4.33 5.19
N CYS A 87 -1.88 3.41 4.96
CA CYS A 87 -3.30 3.58 5.29
C CYS A 87 -4.03 2.26 5.47
N ASP A 88 -5.04 2.30 6.32
CA ASP A 88 -5.96 1.18 6.52
C ASP A 88 -7.13 1.27 5.53
N VAL A 89 -7.36 0.17 4.83
CA VAL A 89 -8.40 0.03 3.82
C VAL A 89 -9.35 -1.08 4.23
N GLU A 90 -10.63 -0.74 4.36
CA GLU A 90 -11.68 -1.70 4.66
C GLU A 90 -12.17 -2.34 3.36
N VAL A 91 -12.22 -3.67 3.33
CA VAL A 91 -12.65 -4.48 2.19
C VAL A 91 -13.85 -5.31 2.59
N GLY A 92 -14.90 -5.29 1.77
CA GLY A 92 -16.12 -6.06 2.00
C GLY A 92 -15.98 -7.53 1.62
N PRO A 93 -17.02 -8.35 1.86
CA PRO A 93 -16.97 -9.80 1.62
C PRO A 93 -16.86 -10.17 0.14
N ASN A 94 -17.24 -9.23 -0.74
CA ASN A 94 -17.11 -9.31 -2.19
C ASN A 94 -15.70 -8.93 -2.70
N GLY A 95 -14.75 -8.64 -1.80
CA GLY A 95 -13.39 -8.25 -2.16
C GLY A 95 -13.25 -6.80 -2.64
N SER A 96 -14.33 -6.00 -2.60
CA SER A 96 -14.28 -4.60 -3.00
C SER A 96 -13.97 -3.68 -1.82
N ILE A 97 -13.21 -2.62 -2.08
CA ILE A 97 -12.94 -1.55 -1.10
C ILE A 97 -14.26 -0.88 -0.73
N LEU A 98 -14.52 -0.75 0.57
CA LEU A 98 -15.70 -0.07 1.08
C LEU A 98 -15.64 1.43 0.79
N PRO A 99 -16.79 2.10 0.55
CA PRO A 99 -16.83 3.55 0.29
C PRO A 99 -16.16 4.39 1.37
N THR A 100 -16.16 3.91 2.63
CA THR A 100 -15.51 4.55 3.78
C THR A 100 -14.00 4.66 3.65
N SER A 101 -13.36 3.89 2.77
CA SER A 101 -11.91 3.90 2.54
C SER A 101 -11.52 4.45 1.16
N LYS A 102 -12.49 4.75 0.27
CA LYS A 102 -12.20 5.33 -1.04
C LYS A 102 -11.88 6.82 -0.93
N ASP A 103 -11.02 7.30 -1.84
CA ASP A 103 -10.65 8.71 -1.99
C ASP A 103 -10.09 9.38 -0.71
N LYS A 104 -9.62 8.56 0.24
CA LYS A 104 -8.97 9.04 1.45
C LYS A 104 -7.48 9.15 1.24
N ARG A 105 -6.93 10.31 1.60
CA ARG A 105 -5.49 10.56 1.55
C ARG A 105 -4.80 9.76 2.66
N CYS A 106 -3.85 8.92 2.26
CA CYS A 106 -3.00 8.19 3.20
C CYS A 106 -1.95 9.16 3.80
N PRO A 107 -1.70 9.10 5.12
CA PRO A 107 -0.56 9.75 5.74
C PRO A 107 0.75 9.37 5.05
N VAL A 108 1.64 10.35 4.94
CA VAL A 108 2.95 10.18 4.31
C VAL A 108 4.03 10.57 5.30
N TYR A 109 5.07 9.75 5.40
CA TYR A 109 6.28 10.07 6.12
C TYR A 109 7.52 9.70 5.30
N PHE A 110 8.67 10.24 5.70
CA PHE A 110 9.94 10.04 5.02
C PHE A 110 10.96 9.46 6.00
N THR A 111 11.84 8.61 5.49
CA THR A 111 13.00 8.03 6.18
C THR A 111 14.27 8.24 5.36
#